data_AF-A0A1V1PVM4-F1
#
_entry.id   AF-A0A1V1PVM4-F1
#
_cell.length_a   1.000
_cell.length_b   1.000
_cell.length_c   1.000
_cell.angle_alpha   90.00
_cell.angle_beta   90.00
_cell.angle_gamma   90.00
#
_symmetry.space_group_name_H-M   'P 1'
#
loop_
_entity.id
_entity.type
_entity.pdbx_description
1 polymer ?
#
loop_
_entity_poly.entity_id
_entity_poly.type
_entity_poly.pdbx_seq_one_letter_code
_entity_poly.pdbx_strand_id
1 'polypeptide(L)'
;MARSYVWRDLDVLDFDAPRLSEPPLARRRRINQKAKDGKRAIAVDRSGSPRHLERAAKSLKHVNAQSRVLRVPHWDMEKAEAAMRAAGVSGSVRNLCGSQSKRVKKR
;
A
#
# COMPACT_ATOMS: atom_id res chain seq x y z
N MET A 1 67.08 9.22 14.15
CA MET A 1 67.01 8.11 15.13
C MET A 1 65.56 7.74 15.33
N ALA A 2 65.27 6.44 15.28
CA ALA A 2 63.97 5.82 15.08
C ALA A 2 62.96 6.01 16.21
N ARG A 3 61.66 5.93 15.86
CA ARG A 3 60.76 4.90 16.41
C ARG A 3 59.45 4.81 15.61
N SER A 4 59.44 3.85 14.70
CA SER A 4 58.24 3.20 14.17
C SER A 4 57.61 2.35 15.28
N TYR A 5 56.30 2.48 15.47
CA TYR A 5 55.48 1.43 16.09
C TYR A 5 54.31 1.12 15.16
N VAL A 6 54.38 -0.04 14.52
CA VAL A 6 53.27 -0.69 13.81
C VAL A 6 52.90 -1.93 14.61
N TRP A 7 51.69 -1.93 15.18
CA TRP A 7 50.87 -3.09 15.57
C TRP A 7 49.42 -2.56 15.62
N ARG A 8 48.60 -2.83 14.60
CA ARG A 8 47.67 -3.97 14.43
C ARG A 8 46.42 -3.88 15.32
N ASP A 9 45.30 -3.74 14.62
CA ASP A 9 43.96 -4.29 14.88
C ASP A 9 43.44 -4.29 16.31
N LEU A 10 42.42 -3.47 16.56
CA LEU A 10 41.19 -3.89 17.25
C LEU A 10 40.08 -2.85 17.07
N ASP A 11 38.96 -3.35 16.56
CA ASP A 11 37.68 -2.70 16.30
C ASP A 11 37.14 -1.87 17.45
N VAL A 12 36.73 -0.62 17.21
CA VAL A 12 35.54 0.00 17.83
C VAL A 12 35.00 1.12 16.93
N LEU A 13 33.92 0.81 16.21
CA LEU A 13 32.73 1.64 15.98
C LEU A 13 32.91 3.16 15.72
N ASP A 14 32.72 3.57 14.47
CA ASP A 14 32.01 4.82 14.16
C ASP A 14 30.78 4.52 13.31
N PHE A 15 29.79 4.04 14.04
CA PHE A 15 28.38 3.97 13.71
C PHE A 15 27.83 5.40 13.61
N ASP A 16 28.10 6.14 12.52
CA ASP A 16 27.32 7.35 12.18
C ASP A 16 27.62 7.88 10.78
N ALA A 17 27.29 7.09 9.75
CA ALA A 17 26.96 7.68 8.46
C ALA A 17 25.52 8.23 8.55
N PRO A 18 25.30 9.56 8.51
CA PRO A 18 23.95 10.10 8.50
C PRO A 18 23.27 9.57 7.25
N ARG A 19 22.23 8.76 7.45
CA ARG A 19 21.36 8.28 6.38
C ARG A 19 20.76 9.52 5.71
N LEU A 20 21.38 9.97 4.61
CA LEU A 20 20.89 11.07 3.77
C LEU A 20 19.40 10.85 3.54
N SER A 21 18.56 11.63 4.22
CA SER A 21 17.12 11.51 4.11
C SER A 21 16.74 11.79 2.67
N GLU A 22 16.15 10.80 1.97
CA GLU A 22 15.66 11.00 0.60
C GLU A 22 14.87 12.32 0.52
N PRO A 23 15.19 13.23 -0.42
CA PRO A 23 14.45 14.47 -0.55
C PRO A 23 12.96 14.15 -0.80
N PRO A 24 12.02 14.97 -0.26
CA PRO A 24 10.59 14.64 -0.26
C PRO A 24 10.04 14.29 -1.64
N LEU A 25 10.56 14.93 -2.69
CA LEU A 25 10.19 14.68 -4.08
C LEU A 25 10.66 13.32 -4.60
N ALA A 26 11.90 12.91 -4.29
CA ALA A 26 12.40 11.58 -4.66
C ALA A 26 11.61 10.48 -3.96
N ARG A 27 11.28 10.68 -2.67
CA ARG A 27 10.41 9.79 -1.91
C ARG A 27 9.01 9.66 -2.54
N ARG A 28 8.39 10.78 -2.94
CA ARG A 28 7.09 10.78 -3.64
C ARG A 28 7.16 10.08 -4.99
N ARG A 29 8.22 10.33 -5.78
CA ARG A 29 8.45 9.63 -7.06
C ARG A 29 8.56 8.13 -6.85
N ARG A 30 9.36 7.67 -5.89
CA ARG A 30 9.52 6.24 -5.55
C ARG A 30 8.21 5.59 -5.11
N ILE A 31 7.41 6.26 -4.28
CA ILE A 31 6.08 5.77 -3.86
C ILE A 31 5.14 5.65 -5.07
N ASN A 32 5.13 6.67 -5.94
CA ASN A 32 4.33 6.66 -7.16
C ASN A 32 4.83 5.61 -8.17
N GLN A 33 6.15 5.39 -8.26
CA GLN A 33 6.75 4.35 -9.09
C GLN A 33 6.35 2.97 -8.58
N LYS A 34 6.46 2.70 -7.27
CA LYS A 34 5.97 1.44 -6.67
C LYS A 34 4.48 1.22 -6.86
N ALA A 35 3.68 2.29 -6.91
CA ALA A 35 2.26 2.23 -7.24
C ALA A 35 2.01 1.93 -8.73
N LYS A 36 2.90 2.38 -9.62
CA LYS A 36 2.88 2.14 -11.09
C LYS A 36 3.42 0.76 -11.48
N ASP A 37 4.49 0.30 -10.83
CA ASP A 37 5.11 -1.02 -10.99
C ASP A 37 4.31 -2.12 -10.25
N GLY A 38 3.11 -1.76 -9.77
CA GLY A 38 2.33 -2.49 -8.80
C GLY A 38 1.90 -3.86 -9.29
N LYS A 39 2.63 -4.90 -8.89
CA LYS A 39 2.20 -6.30 -8.97
C LYS A 39 0.75 -6.49 -8.50
N ARG A 40 0.30 -5.66 -7.55
CA ARG A 40 -1.06 -5.73 -6.99
C ARG A 40 -1.66 -4.36 -6.70
N ALA A 41 -2.83 -4.07 -7.27
CA ALA A 41 -3.68 -2.94 -6.93
C ALA A 41 -4.73 -3.36 -5.91
N ILE A 42 -4.89 -2.60 -4.82
CA ILE A 42 -5.89 -2.86 -3.78
C ILE A 42 -6.76 -1.61 -3.60
N ALA A 43 -8.05 -1.74 -3.88
CA ALA A 43 -9.06 -0.76 -3.49
C ALA A 43 -9.78 -1.26 -2.25
N VAL A 44 -10.10 -0.36 -1.33
CA VAL A 44 -10.85 -0.67 -0.11
C VAL A 44 -12.10 0.21 -0.10
N ASP A 45 -13.27 -0.41 -0.09
CA ASP A 45 -14.52 0.28 0.23
C ASP A 45 -15.06 -0.27 1.55
N ARG A 46 -15.46 0.63 2.45
CA ARG A 46 -16.04 0.30 3.75
C ARG A 46 -17.51 0.69 3.84
N SER A 47 -18.02 1.37 2.83
CA SER A 47 -19.35 1.96 2.86
C SER A 47 -20.45 1.01 2.40
N GLY A 48 -20.12 0.05 1.52
CA GLY A 48 -21.11 -0.88 0.97
C GLY A 48 -22.10 -0.23 0.00
N SER A 49 -21.93 1.07 -0.27
CA SER A 49 -22.81 1.81 -1.17
C SER A 49 -22.50 1.43 -2.62
N PRO A 50 -23.51 1.14 -3.45
CA PRO A 50 -23.29 0.72 -4.85
C PRO A 50 -22.50 1.77 -5.64
N ARG A 51 -22.76 3.07 -5.42
CA ARG A 51 -22.01 4.17 -6.05
C ARG A 51 -20.52 4.15 -5.68
N HIS A 52 -20.19 3.81 -4.44
CA HIS A 52 -18.81 3.75 -3.98
C HIS A 52 -18.10 2.48 -4.47
N LEU A 53 -18.81 1.36 -4.53
CA LEU A 53 -18.30 0.10 -5.10
C LEU A 53 -17.99 0.26 -6.59
N GLU A 54 -18.86 0.88 -7.37
CA GLU A 54 -18.60 1.18 -8.79
C GLU A 54 -17.39 2.11 -8.95
N ARG A 55 -17.29 3.16 -8.13
CA ARG A 55 -16.15 4.08 -8.18
C ARG A 55 -14.85 3.37 -7.85
N ALA A 56 -14.86 2.47 -6.85
CA ALA A 56 -13.72 1.65 -6.46
C ALA A 56 -13.36 0.63 -7.55
N ALA A 57 -14.33 0.04 -8.23
CA ALA A 57 -14.09 -0.84 -9.36
C ALA A 57 -13.50 -0.07 -10.56
N LYS A 58 -14.07 1.09 -10.91
CA LYS A 58 -13.54 1.95 -11.97
C LYS A 58 -12.12 2.42 -11.69
N SER A 59 -11.78 2.75 -10.45
CA SER A 59 -10.40 3.13 -10.12
C SER A 59 -9.43 1.98 -10.34
N LEU A 60 -9.81 0.72 -10.07
CA LEU A 60 -9.00 -0.47 -10.36
C LEU A 60 -8.80 -0.72 -11.85
N LYS A 61 -9.74 -0.31 -12.72
CA LYS A 61 -9.64 -0.45 -14.18
C LYS A 61 -8.46 0.31 -14.76
N HIS A 62 -8.22 1.52 -14.26
CA HIS A 62 -7.18 2.41 -14.78
C HIS A 62 -5.78 2.12 -14.22
N VAL A 63 -5.66 1.18 -13.28
CA VAL A 63 -4.37 0.79 -12.70
C VAL A 63 -3.75 -0.34 -13.53
N ASN A 64 -2.52 -0.11 -14.00
CA ASN A 64 -1.72 -1.13 -14.67
C ASN A 64 -1.11 -2.10 -13.63
N ALA A 65 -1.95 -2.96 -13.05
CA ALA A 65 -1.53 -3.97 -12.07
C ALA A 65 -1.89 -5.38 -12.54
N GLN A 66 -0.98 -6.33 -12.27
CA GLN A 66 -1.19 -7.75 -12.58
C GLN A 66 -2.34 -8.36 -11.77
N SER A 67 -2.48 -7.97 -10.50
CA SER A 67 -3.55 -8.46 -9.62
C SER A 67 -4.37 -7.30 -9.07
N ARG A 68 -5.69 -7.32 -9.32
CA ARG A 68 -6.62 -6.30 -8.79
C ARG A 68 -7.42 -6.90 -7.65
N VAL A 69 -7.53 -6.17 -6.54
CA VAL A 69 -8.23 -6.63 -5.33
C VAL A 69 -9.17 -5.55 -4.83
N LEU A 70 -10.46 -5.86 -4.71
CA LEU A 70 -11.43 -5.02 -4.04
C LEU A 70 -11.72 -5.60 -2.66
N ARG A 71 -11.43 -4.83 -1.60
CA ARG A 71 -11.72 -5.22 -0.21
C ARG A 71 -13.00 -4.55 0.25
N VAL A 72 -13.93 -5.35 0.74
CA VAL A 72 -15.27 -4.92 1.16
C VAL A 72 -15.73 -5.65 2.44
N PRO A 73 -16.69 -5.09 3.18
CA PRO A 73 -17.37 -5.82 4.24
C PRO A 73 -17.99 -7.12 3.71
N HIS A 74 -18.10 -8.13 4.57
CA HIS A 74 -18.64 -9.44 4.20
C HIS A 74 -20.00 -9.37 3.52
N TRP A 75 -20.90 -8.55 4.07
CA TRP A 75 -22.29 -8.38 3.63
C TRP A 75 -22.42 -7.75 2.24
N ASP A 76 -21.38 -7.07 1.76
CA ASP A 76 -21.40 -6.36 0.47
C ASP A 76 -20.52 -7.04 -0.59
N MET A 77 -20.05 -8.27 -0.35
CA MET A 77 -19.21 -8.99 -1.31
C MET A 77 -19.90 -9.26 -2.64
N GLU A 78 -21.18 -9.65 -2.62
CA GLU A 78 -21.94 -9.95 -3.84
C GLU A 78 -22.14 -8.68 -4.69
N LYS A 79 -22.46 -7.55 -4.04
CA LYS A 79 -22.57 -6.24 -4.70
C LYS A 79 -21.23 -5.81 -5.29
N ALA A 80 -20.13 -6.09 -4.59
CA ALA A 80 -18.79 -5.77 -5.05
C ALA A 80 -18.39 -6.60 -6.27
N GLU A 81 -18.76 -7.89 -6.32
CA GLU A 81 -18.58 -8.74 -7.49
C GLU A 81 -19.37 -8.19 -8.69
N ALA A 82 -20.65 -7.87 -8.49
CA ALA A 82 -21.49 -7.27 -9.53
C ALA A 82 -20.90 -5.95 -10.06
N ALA A 83 -20.41 -5.08 -9.16
CA ALA A 83 -19.77 -3.82 -9.53
C ALA A 83 -18.46 -4.02 -10.32
N MET A 84 -17.64 -5.00 -9.95
CA MET A 84 -16.43 -5.35 -10.70
C MET A 84 -16.77 -5.89 -12.10
N ARG A 85 -17.79 -6.76 -12.20
CA ARG A 85 -18.29 -7.31 -13.47
C ARG A 85 -18.84 -6.19 -14.36
N ALA A 86 -19.66 -5.30 -13.82
CA ALA A 86 -20.22 -4.16 -14.54
C ALA A 86 -19.13 -3.17 -15.02
N ALA A 87 -18.06 -3.00 -14.23
CA ALA A 87 -16.92 -2.16 -14.62
C ALA A 87 -16.00 -2.82 -15.66
N GLY A 88 -16.17 -4.12 -15.93
CA GLY A 88 -15.31 -4.91 -16.82
C GLY A 88 -13.91 -5.15 -16.23
N VAL A 89 -13.81 -5.25 -14.89
CA VAL A 89 -12.54 -5.42 -14.19
C VAL A 89 -12.39 -6.84 -13.72
N SER A 90 -11.37 -7.54 -14.24
CA SER A 90 -10.95 -8.84 -13.71
C SER A 90 -10.09 -8.66 -12.45
N GLY A 91 -10.40 -9.43 -11.40
CA GLY A 91 -9.69 -9.38 -10.12
C GLY A 91 -10.34 -10.23 -9.04
N SER A 92 -9.94 -10.01 -7.79
CA SER A 92 -10.47 -10.72 -6.62
C SER A 92 -11.21 -9.78 -5.68
N VAL A 93 -12.32 -10.25 -5.13
CA VAL A 93 -13.01 -9.59 -4.02
C VAL A 93 -12.56 -10.28 -2.74
N ARG A 94 -12.11 -9.51 -1.74
CA ARG A 94 -11.69 -10.05 -0.44
C ARG A 94 -12.48 -9.41 0.69
N ASN A 95 -12.97 -10.24 1.60
CA ASN A 95 -13.58 -9.76 2.83
C ASN A 95 -12.57 -8.97 3.67
N LEU A 96 -13.03 -7.86 4.24
CA LEU A 96 -12.39 -7.19 5.38
C LEU A 96 -12.58 -8.06 6.64
N CYS A 97 -11.77 -9.12 6.79
CA CYS A 97 -11.79 -9.92 8.01
C CYS A 97 -11.45 -9.03 9.23
N GLY A 98 -12.33 -9.00 10.23
CA GLY A 98 -12.18 -8.22 11.48
C GLY A 98 -12.94 -6.89 11.58
N SER A 99 -13.85 -6.54 10.66
CA SER A 99 -14.56 -5.26 10.76
C SER A 99 -15.71 -5.30 11.79
N GLN A 100 -15.45 -4.90 13.03
CA GLN A 100 -16.44 -4.21 13.88
C GLN A 100 -16.23 -2.70 13.75
N SER A 101 -17.30 -1.95 13.48
CA SER A 101 -17.27 -0.48 13.43
C SER A 101 -18.31 0.10 14.39
N LYS A 102 -17.85 0.93 15.35
CA LYS A 102 -18.69 1.78 16.20
C LYS A 102 -18.24 3.22 16.06
N ARG A 103 -19.18 4.12 15.79
CA ARG A 103 -18.98 5.59 15.86
C ARG A 103 -20.00 6.15 16.84
N VAL A 104 -19.53 6.73 17.94
CA VAL A 104 -20.35 7.32 19.01
C VAL A 104 -20.18 8.84 18.99
N LYS A 105 -21.28 9.59 19.10
CA LYS A 105 -21.28 11.07 19.18
C LYS A 105 -20.99 11.53 20.61
N LYS A 106 -20.34 12.68 20.77
CA LYS A 106 -20.27 13.39 22.07
C LYS A 106 -21.69 13.77 22.52
N ARG A 107 -21.99 13.56 23.80
CA ARG A 107 -22.94 14.42 24.52
C ARG A 107 -22.18 15.66 25.00
#